data_AF-A0A923UMA2-F1
#
_entry.id   AF-A0A923UMA2-F1
#
_cell.length_a   1.000
_cell.length_b   1.000
_cell.length_c   1.000
_cell.angle_alpha   90.00
_cell.angle_beta   90.00
_cell.angle_gamma   90.00
#
_symmetry.space_group_name_H-M   'P 1'
#
loop_
_entity.id
_entity.type
_entity.pdbx_description
1 polymer ?
#
loop_
_entity_poly.entity_id
_entity_poly.type
_entity_poly.pdbx_seq_one_letter_code
_entity_poly.pdbx_strand_id
1 'polypeptide(L)'
;MEVYRGDNNKILFDGYCPESLLKGNQVEMRLNEDDFWESEATGLQMTVFPPYATILRWRGNGKFRPTSGFASDTICGLMLTESQTEEGEEIFPDEKNILDDMYSLQWFLLDGISKSKEEFDSKKFNPDDPIFEKQQQYLNTLPKQDLIKLFQLTDKLKSTESETDFISSETFNELHKLIYDLKLIFSFRWQAWDTGWKNINDTNFDYANSSLIDLSMYLTAIFRENRFADGTIKENFENGTIDKIFDSLKNQAFTTSKSGI
;
A
#
# COMPACT_ATOMS: atom_id res chain seq x y z
N MET A 1 -10.12 25.71 -45.16
CA MET A 1 -10.32 26.31 -43.83
C MET A 1 -10.02 25.19 -42.85
N GLU A 2 -8.79 25.19 -42.35
CA GLU A 2 -8.27 24.14 -41.47
C GLU A 2 -8.92 24.26 -40.10
N VAL A 3 -9.57 23.18 -39.64
CA VAL A 3 -10.01 23.07 -38.25
C VAL A 3 -8.87 22.40 -37.50
N TYR A 4 -8.12 23.22 -36.76
CA TYR A 4 -7.14 22.76 -35.79
C TYR A 4 -7.79 21.76 -34.82
N ARG A 5 -7.33 20.51 -34.84
CA ARG A 5 -7.49 19.58 -33.71
C ARG A 5 -6.46 19.99 -32.66
N GLY A 6 -6.89 20.84 -31.73
CA GLY A 6 -6.13 21.10 -30.50
C GLY A 6 -6.42 20.00 -29.49
N ASP A 7 -5.36 19.47 -28.90
CA ASP A 7 -5.38 18.59 -27.73
C ASP A 7 -6.31 19.14 -26.64
N ASN A 8 -7.21 18.30 -26.09
CA ASN A 8 -7.71 18.36 -24.70
C ASN A 8 -8.79 17.27 -24.47
N ASN A 9 -8.36 16.02 -24.27
CA ASN A 9 -9.22 14.94 -23.74
C ASN A 9 -9.40 15.02 -22.21
N LYS A 10 -9.25 16.21 -21.60
CA LYS A 10 -9.29 16.36 -20.14
C LYS A 10 -10.68 16.01 -19.61
N ILE A 11 -10.73 15.12 -18.61
CA ILE A 11 -11.98 14.80 -17.92
C ILE A 11 -12.22 15.88 -16.87
N LEU A 12 -13.34 16.58 -17.03
CA LEU A 12 -13.77 17.61 -16.10
C LEU A 12 -14.95 17.10 -15.27
N PHE A 13 -14.98 17.52 -14.01
CA PHE A 13 -16.13 17.33 -13.15
C PHE A 13 -17.07 18.54 -13.24
N ASP A 14 -18.24 18.28 -13.84
CA ASP A 14 -19.28 19.28 -14.09
C ASP A 14 -20.55 19.06 -13.25
N GLY A 15 -20.40 18.44 -12.08
CA GLY A 15 -21.51 18.17 -11.15
C GLY A 15 -22.31 16.90 -11.46
N TYR A 16 -21.91 16.14 -12.48
CA TYR A 16 -22.53 14.86 -12.86
C TYR A 16 -21.59 13.69 -12.61
N CYS A 17 -22.18 12.53 -12.29
CA CYS A 17 -21.44 11.31 -11.95
C CYS A 17 -20.62 10.79 -13.16
N PRO A 18 -19.28 10.72 -13.07
CA PRO A 18 -18.44 10.22 -14.16
C PRO A 18 -18.59 8.71 -14.42
N GLU A 19 -19.06 7.94 -13.43
CA GLU A 19 -19.37 6.50 -13.57
C GLU A 19 -20.71 6.24 -14.28
N SER A 20 -21.40 7.27 -14.81
CA SER A 20 -22.72 7.11 -15.45
C SER A 20 -22.72 6.37 -16.81
N LEU A 21 -21.71 5.51 -17.04
CA LEU A 21 -21.70 4.39 -17.98
C LEU A 21 -22.88 3.38 -17.79
N LEU A 22 -23.89 3.74 -16.98
CA LEU A 22 -25.26 3.22 -16.95
C LEU A 22 -25.98 3.47 -18.29
N LYS A 23 -25.46 2.90 -19.38
CA LYS A 23 -25.97 3.02 -20.75
C LYS A 23 -25.98 4.46 -21.30
N GLY A 24 -25.06 5.30 -20.83
CA GLY A 24 -24.89 6.68 -21.32
C GLY A 24 -25.83 7.71 -20.69
N ASN A 25 -26.43 7.40 -19.55
CA ASN A 25 -27.18 8.39 -18.77
C ASN A 25 -26.20 9.34 -18.06
N GLN A 26 -26.64 10.53 -17.68
CA GLN A 26 -25.93 11.39 -16.73
C GLN A 26 -26.77 11.44 -15.45
N VAL A 27 -26.12 11.30 -14.31
CA VAL A 27 -26.78 11.32 -12.99
C VAL A 27 -26.21 12.50 -12.21
N GLU A 28 -27.10 13.30 -11.63
CA GLU A 28 -26.73 14.41 -10.76
C GLU A 28 -26.07 13.89 -9.48
N MET A 29 -25.05 14.61 -9.01
CA MET A 29 -24.42 14.36 -7.71
C MET A 29 -25.11 15.23 -6.65
N ARG A 30 -25.38 14.68 -5.47
CA ARG A 30 -25.98 15.42 -4.35
C ARG A 30 -25.11 15.33 -3.10
N LEU A 31 -25.15 16.38 -2.28
CA LEU A 31 -24.48 16.32 -0.98
C LEU A 31 -25.12 15.28 -0.05
N ASN A 32 -24.27 14.42 0.49
CA ASN A 32 -24.64 13.45 1.49
C ASN A 32 -24.48 13.99 2.93
N GLU A 33 -24.88 13.20 3.93
CA GLU A 33 -24.81 13.58 5.35
C GLU A 33 -23.38 13.93 5.81
N ASP A 34 -22.36 13.38 5.14
CA ASP A 34 -20.93 13.58 5.43
C ASP A 34 -20.29 14.73 4.61
N ASP A 35 -21.09 15.55 3.92
CA ASP A 35 -20.66 16.68 3.08
C ASP A 35 -19.85 16.28 1.83
N PHE A 36 -20.00 15.04 1.36
CA PHE A 36 -19.47 14.59 0.07
C PHE A 36 -20.52 14.68 -1.03
N TRP A 37 -20.08 14.97 -2.26
CA TRP A 37 -20.93 14.86 -3.44
C TRP A 37 -21.07 13.38 -3.80
N GLU A 38 -22.29 12.86 -3.81
CA GLU A 38 -22.57 11.44 -4.01
C GLU A 38 -23.58 11.23 -5.15
N SER A 39 -23.27 10.27 -6.01
CA SER A 39 -24.16 9.82 -7.09
C SER A 39 -25.32 9.00 -6.51
N GLU A 40 -26.56 9.43 -6.74
CA GLU A 40 -27.74 8.66 -6.31
C GLU A 40 -27.82 7.27 -6.94
N ALA A 41 -27.26 7.10 -8.15
CA ALA A 41 -27.38 5.87 -8.90
C ALA A 41 -26.28 4.86 -8.60
N THR A 42 -25.06 5.33 -8.32
CA THR A 42 -23.89 4.46 -8.13
C THR A 42 -23.28 4.54 -6.74
N GLY A 43 -23.65 5.53 -5.93
CA GLY A 43 -23.00 5.81 -4.65
C GLY A 43 -21.57 6.32 -4.79
N LEU A 44 -21.08 6.61 -6.00
CA LEU A 44 -19.76 7.20 -6.20
C LEU A 44 -19.68 8.54 -5.46
N GLN A 45 -18.62 8.74 -4.67
CA GLN A 45 -18.46 9.95 -3.86
C GLN A 45 -17.29 10.80 -4.35
N MET A 46 -17.43 12.11 -4.17
CA MET A 46 -16.45 13.10 -4.58
C MET A 46 -16.28 14.20 -3.53
N THR A 47 -15.04 14.62 -3.32
CA THR A 47 -14.73 15.87 -2.64
C THR A 47 -14.41 16.96 -3.65
N VAL A 48 -14.70 18.21 -3.29
CA VAL A 48 -14.50 19.38 -4.16
C VAL A 48 -13.55 20.35 -3.48
N PHE A 49 -12.37 20.53 -4.08
CA PHE A 49 -11.33 21.44 -3.64
C PHE A 49 -10.82 22.21 -4.86
N PRO A 50 -11.48 23.31 -5.26
CA PRO A 50 -11.14 24.03 -6.49
C PRO A 50 -9.63 24.33 -6.59
N PRO A 51 -8.98 24.07 -7.74
CA PRO A 51 -9.58 23.72 -9.04
C PRO A 51 -9.85 22.21 -9.26
N TYR A 52 -9.76 21.37 -8.23
CA TYR A 52 -9.86 19.91 -8.34
C TYR A 52 -11.16 19.36 -7.78
N ALA A 53 -11.55 18.20 -8.30
CA ALA A 53 -12.54 17.32 -7.71
C ALA A 53 -11.98 15.91 -7.64
N THR A 54 -12.16 15.24 -6.51
CA THR A 54 -11.47 13.97 -6.23
C THR A 54 -12.47 12.87 -6.01
N ILE A 55 -12.29 11.76 -6.71
CA ILE A 55 -13.08 10.55 -6.50
C ILE A 55 -12.58 9.86 -5.22
N LEU A 56 -13.48 9.61 -4.26
CA LEU A 56 -13.17 8.87 -3.03
C LEU A 56 -13.06 7.35 -3.28
N ARG A 57 -12.31 6.65 -2.43
CA ARG A 57 -12.06 5.19 -2.56
C ARG A 57 -13.16 4.30 -2.00
N TRP A 58 -14.31 4.86 -1.66
CA TRP A 58 -15.48 4.08 -1.24
C TRP A 58 -16.78 4.71 -1.71
N ARG A 59 -17.81 3.88 -1.78
CA ARG A 59 -19.16 4.32 -2.09
C ARG A 59 -19.90 4.79 -0.85
N GLY A 60 -20.78 5.76 -1.05
CA GLY A 60 -21.68 6.28 -0.05
C GLY A 60 -22.88 5.36 0.17
N ASN A 61 -23.70 5.75 1.14
CA ASN A 61 -24.81 4.94 1.65
C ASN A 61 -26.20 5.43 1.18
N GLY A 62 -26.24 6.43 0.28
CA GLY A 62 -27.47 7.00 -0.24
C GLY A 62 -28.25 7.88 0.74
N LYS A 63 -27.61 8.36 1.82
CA LYS A 63 -28.22 9.30 2.77
C LYS A 63 -27.86 10.74 2.41
N PHE A 64 -28.82 11.42 1.79
CA PHE A 64 -28.64 12.77 1.26
C PHE A 64 -29.14 13.84 2.22
N ARG A 65 -28.45 14.98 2.23
CA ARG A 65 -28.95 16.17 2.91
C ARG A 65 -30.22 16.68 2.24
N PRO A 66 -31.16 17.26 3.02
CA PRO A 66 -32.37 17.86 2.47
C PRO A 66 -32.08 19.15 1.70
N THR A 67 -30.98 19.86 1.99
CA THR A 67 -30.56 21.09 1.32
C THR A 67 -29.03 21.18 1.18
N SER A 68 -28.55 21.89 0.15
CA SER A 68 -27.12 22.09 -0.18
C SER A 68 -26.49 23.30 0.51
N GLY A 69 -27.12 23.89 1.54
CA GLY A 69 -26.93 25.28 1.98
C GLY A 69 -25.52 25.78 2.36
N PHE A 70 -24.49 24.93 2.31
CA PHE A 70 -23.08 25.28 2.57
C PHE A 70 -22.14 25.00 1.38
N ALA A 71 -22.61 24.44 0.25
CA ALA A 71 -21.82 24.23 -0.95
C ALA A 71 -22.40 25.00 -2.14
N SER A 72 -21.54 25.34 -3.10
CA SER A 72 -21.96 25.98 -4.36
C SER A 72 -22.98 25.10 -5.09
N ASP A 73 -24.10 25.69 -5.51
CA ASP A 73 -25.11 25.02 -6.34
C ASP A 73 -24.60 24.74 -7.77
N THR A 74 -23.42 25.25 -8.11
CA THR A 74 -22.78 25.02 -9.42
C THR A 74 -21.35 24.52 -9.20
N ILE A 75 -21.11 23.27 -9.59
CA ILE A 75 -19.77 22.69 -9.74
C ILE A 75 -19.54 22.46 -11.22
N CYS A 76 -18.57 23.17 -11.80
CA CYS A 76 -18.29 23.08 -13.23
C CYS A 76 -16.81 23.37 -13.50
N GLY A 77 -16.21 22.59 -14.41
CA GLY A 77 -14.86 22.81 -14.90
C GLY A 77 -13.74 22.44 -13.93
N LEU A 78 -14.01 21.57 -12.95
CA LEU A 78 -12.96 21.10 -12.02
C LEU A 78 -12.17 19.94 -12.65
N MET A 79 -10.86 19.91 -12.45
CA MET A 79 -10.04 18.80 -12.91
C MET A 79 -10.30 17.57 -12.03
N LEU A 80 -10.65 16.46 -12.65
CA LEU A 80 -10.92 15.21 -11.94
C LEU A 80 -9.60 14.55 -11.53
N THR A 81 -9.48 14.14 -10.28
CA THR A 81 -8.30 13.45 -9.75
C THR A 81 -8.66 12.16 -9.04
N GLU A 82 -7.71 11.24 -8.98
CA GLU A 82 -7.75 10.13 -8.02
C GLU A 82 -7.53 10.67 -6.59
N SER A 83 -8.15 10.02 -5.62
CA SER A 83 -7.80 10.18 -4.20
C SER A 83 -6.39 9.69 -3.93
N GLN A 84 -5.62 10.50 -3.22
CA GLN A 84 -4.28 10.15 -2.77
C GLN A 84 -4.37 9.45 -1.41
N THR A 85 -3.40 8.60 -1.13
CA THR A 85 -3.23 8.02 0.20
C THR A 85 -1.81 8.28 0.65
N GLU A 86 -1.68 8.90 1.82
CA GLU A 86 -0.41 9.06 2.50
C GLU A 86 -0.54 8.48 3.90
N GLU A 87 0.27 7.46 4.20
CA GLU A 87 0.29 6.80 5.51
C GLU A 87 -1.08 6.22 5.92
N GLY A 88 -1.79 5.63 4.95
CA GLY A 88 -3.13 5.07 5.15
C GLY A 88 -4.25 6.10 5.29
N GLU A 89 -3.97 7.40 5.22
CA GLU A 89 -4.96 8.47 5.25
C GLU A 89 -5.20 9.06 3.86
N GLU A 90 -6.46 9.39 3.57
CA GLU A 90 -6.77 10.11 2.34
C GLU A 90 -6.35 11.58 2.50
N ILE A 91 -5.54 12.06 1.56
CA ILE A 91 -5.06 13.44 1.55
C ILE A 91 -5.69 14.24 0.41
N PHE A 92 -5.55 15.56 0.50
CA PHE A 92 -6.05 16.48 -0.51
C PHE A 92 -5.42 16.20 -1.89
N PRO A 93 -6.19 16.34 -2.97
CA PRO A 93 -5.66 16.18 -4.32
C PRO A 93 -4.63 17.25 -4.66
N ASP A 94 -3.61 16.86 -5.43
CA ASP A 94 -2.72 17.77 -6.14
C ASP A 94 -2.75 17.49 -7.66
N GLU A 95 -2.02 18.33 -8.41
CA GLU A 95 -1.89 18.24 -9.86
C GLU A 95 -1.27 16.94 -10.39
N LYS A 96 -0.73 16.07 -9.54
CA LYS A 96 0.00 14.87 -9.97
C LYS A 96 -0.91 13.70 -10.35
N ASN A 97 -2.13 13.66 -9.81
CA ASN A 97 -3.08 12.54 -9.98
C ASN A 97 -4.31 12.92 -10.81
N ILE A 98 -4.13 13.83 -11.77
CA ILE A 98 -5.18 14.23 -12.70
C ILE A 98 -5.51 13.06 -13.63
N LEU A 99 -6.79 12.75 -13.75
CA LEU A 99 -7.33 11.80 -14.72
C LEU A 99 -7.55 12.52 -16.06
N ASP A 100 -6.61 12.36 -16.99
CA ASP A 100 -6.60 13.07 -18.28
C ASP A 100 -7.16 12.25 -19.45
N ASP A 101 -7.61 11.02 -19.21
CA ASP A 101 -8.22 10.15 -20.21
C ASP A 101 -9.26 9.16 -19.65
N MET A 102 -10.15 8.70 -20.52
CA MET A 102 -11.28 7.81 -20.15
C MET A 102 -10.86 6.40 -19.73
N TYR A 103 -9.71 5.91 -20.18
CA TYR A 103 -9.20 4.61 -19.81
C TYR A 103 -8.71 4.63 -18.36
N SER A 104 -7.93 5.65 -17.98
CA SER A 104 -7.47 5.87 -16.61
C SER A 104 -8.65 6.01 -15.63
N LEU A 105 -9.66 6.81 -16.00
CA LEU A 105 -10.90 6.90 -15.22
C LEU A 105 -11.60 5.55 -15.06
N GLN A 106 -11.80 4.80 -16.15
CA GLN A 106 -12.46 3.50 -16.10
C GLN A 106 -11.70 2.50 -15.22
N TRP A 107 -10.38 2.50 -15.30
CA TRP A 107 -9.54 1.62 -14.52
C TRP A 107 -9.64 1.93 -13.02
N PHE A 108 -9.53 3.21 -12.65
CA PHE A 108 -9.70 3.64 -11.27
C PHE A 108 -11.09 3.31 -10.70
N LEU A 109 -12.16 3.51 -11.47
CA LEU A 109 -13.53 3.19 -11.04
C LEU A 109 -13.77 1.69 -10.82
N LEU A 110 -13.07 0.82 -11.55
CA LEU A 110 -13.24 -0.63 -11.47
C LEU A 110 -12.51 -1.26 -10.28
N ASP A 111 -11.28 -0.82 -9.99
CA ASP A 111 -10.39 -1.49 -9.03
C ASP A 111 -10.05 -0.62 -7.80
N GLY A 112 -10.17 0.71 -7.92
CA GLY A 112 -9.76 1.66 -6.90
C GLY A 112 -10.80 1.96 -5.81
N ILE A 113 -12.05 1.48 -5.96
CA ILE A 113 -13.20 1.90 -5.15
C ILE A 113 -13.85 0.72 -4.43
N SER A 114 -13.88 0.78 -3.09
CA SER A 114 -14.55 -0.19 -2.21
C SER A 114 -16.06 0.04 -2.15
N LYS A 115 -16.84 -0.99 -1.81
CA LYS A 115 -18.32 -0.89 -1.80
C LYS A 115 -18.87 -0.06 -0.64
N SER A 116 -18.09 0.14 0.42
CA SER A 116 -18.45 0.99 1.55
C SER A 116 -17.21 1.50 2.28
N LYS A 117 -17.41 2.48 3.17
CA LYS A 117 -16.37 3.00 4.05
C LYS A 117 -15.81 1.91 4.95
N GLU A 118 -16.67 1.03 5.49
CA GLU A 118 -16.25 -0.09 6.31
C GLU A 118 -15.38 -1.07 5.53
N GLU A 119 -15.71 -1.37 4.27
CA GLU A 119 -14.86 -2.23 3.43
C GLU A 119 -13.49 -1.57 3.21
N PHE A 120 -13.47 -0.28 2.87
CA PHE A 120 -12.23 0.47 2.66
C PHE A 120 -11.36 0.51 3.94
N ASP A 121 -11.93 0.89 5.07
CA ASP A 121 -11.22 0.93 6.35
C ASP A 121 -10.78 -0.48 6.78
N SER A 122 -11.60 -1.50 6.48
CA SER A 122 -11.23 -2.90 6.63
C SER A 122 -10.16 -3.38 5.67
N LYS A 123 -9.56 -2.54 4.80
CA LYS A 123 -8.34 -2.87 4.03
C LYS A 123 -7.11 -2.13 4.54
N LYS A 124 -7.27 -1.06 5.32
CA LYS A 124 -6.16 -0.28 5.89
C LYS A 124 -5.26 -1.14 6.77
N PHE A 125 -4.00 -0.74 6.89
CA PHE A 125 -3.09 -1.30 7.88
C PHE A 125 -3.56 -0.90 9.28
N ASN A 126 -3.63 -1.88 10.19
CA ASN A 126 -4.01 -1.66 11.58
C ASN A 126 -2.79 -1.97 12.45
N PRO A 127 -2.07 -0.99 13.00
CA PRO A 127 -0.89 -1.24 13.84
C PRO A 127 -1.22 -1.98 15.15
N ASP A 128 -2.48 -1.94 15.59
CA ASP A 128 -2.95 -2.58 16.82
C ASP A 128 -3.55 -3.99 16.56
N ASP A 129 -3.28 -4.59 15.40
CA ASP A 129 -3.75 -5.95 15.12
C ASP A 129 -3.14 -6.96 16.13
N PRO A 130 -3.96 -7.76 16.84
CA PRO A 130 -3.48 -8.75 17.81
C PRO A 130 -2.49 -9.78 17.23
N ILE A 131 -2.39 -9.90 15.91
CA ILE A 131 -1.38 -10.73 15.27
C ILE A 131 0.06 -10.29 15.60
N PHE A 132 0.32 -8.99 15.81
CA PHE A 132 1.66 -8.50 16.09
C PHE A 132 2.13 -8.94 17.48
N GLU A 133 1.27 -8.87 18.49
CA GLU A 133 1.59 -9.36 19.82
C GLU A 133 1.86 -10.87 19.81
N LYS A 134 1.01 -11.65 19.11
CA LYS A 134 1.19 -13.10 18.96
C LYS A 134 2.51 -13.43 18.27
N GLN A 135 2.86 -12.69 17.20
CA GLN A 135 4.11 -12.89 16.50
C GLN A 135 5.30 -12.52 17.38
N GLN A 136 5.25 -11.39 18.09
CA GLN A 136 6.31 -10.97 19.00
C GLN A 136 6.56 -12.01 20.12
N GLN A 137 5.49 -12.55 20.71
CA GLN A 137 5.59 -13.64 21.70
C GLN A 137 6.25 -14.87 21.09
N TYR A 138 5.86 -15.26 19.88
CA TYR A 138 6.44 -16.41 19.18
C TYR A 138 7.93 -16.19 18.84
N LEU A 139 8.31 -15.03 18.32
CA LEU A 139 9.70 -14.70 17.99
C LEU A 139 10.62 -14.83 19.22
N ASN A 140 10.13 -14.47 20.41
CA ASN A 140 10.86 -14.61 21.66
C ASN A 140 11.07 -16.07 22.11
N THR A 141 10.35 -17.02 21.52
CA THR A 141 10.50 -18.47 21.81
C THR A 141 11.46 -19.18 20.87
N LEU A 142 11.98 -18.51 19.83
CA LEU A 142 12.81 -19.15 18.83
C LEU A 142 14.11 -19.72 19.43
N PRO A 143 14.45 -20.99 19.14
CA PRO A 143 15.69 -21.58 19.63
C PRO A 143 16.91 -20.89 19.04
N LYS A 144 17.88 -20.52 19.90
CA LYS A 144 19.14 -19.87 19.47
C LYS A 144 19.90 -20.69 18.42
N GLN A 145 19.85 -22.02 18.50
CA GLN A 145 20.52 -22.90 17.54
C GLN A 145 19.98 -22.73 16.11
N ASP A 146 18.67 -22.53 15.96
CA ASP A 146 18.07 -22.37 14.65
C ASP A 146 18.34 -20.98 14.07
N LEU A 147 18.41 -19.97 14.94
CA LEU A 147 18.87 -18.63 14.58
C LEU A 147 20.35 -18.64 14.16
N ILE A 148 21.22 -19.39 14.85
CA ILE A 148 22.62 -19.56 14.42
C ILE A 148 22.68 -20.16 13.01
N LYS A 149 21.89 -21.19 12.73
CA LYS A 149 21.83 -21.79 11.38
C LYS A 149 21.35 -20.79 10.34
N LEU A 150 20.33 -19.99 10.66
CA LEU A 150 19.84 -18.91 9.80
C LEU A 150 20.97 -17.94 9.43
N PHE A 151 21.72 -17.45 10.43
CA PHE A 151 22.80 -16.50 10.19
C PHE A 151 24.00 -17.10 9.46
N GLN A 152 24.28 -18.39 9.64
CA GLN A 152 25.31 -19.08 8.86
C GLN A 152 24.94 -19.16 7.38
N LEU A 153 23.68 -19.41 7.05
CA LEU A 153 23.20 -19.46 5.67
C LEU A 153 23.22 -18.07 5.03
N THR A 154 22.85 -17.01 5.77
CA THR A 154 22.93 -15.63 5.26
C THR A 154 24.39 -15.22 5.04
N ASP A 155 25.28 -15.48 5.99
CA ASP A 155 26.71 -15.16 5.87
C ASP A 155 27.35 -15.91 4.68
N LYS A 156 26.93 -17.16 4.44
CA LYS A 156 27.37 -17.95 3.27
C LYS A 156 26.89 -17.32 1.97
N LEU A 157 25.62 -16.95 1.85
CA LEU A 157 25.09 -16.27 0.66
C LEU A 157 25.85 -14.96 0.36
N LYS A 158 26.07 -14.13 1.39
CA LYS A 158 26.88 -12.90 1.27
C LYS A 158 28.26 -13.18 0.70
N SER A 159 28.93 -14.25 1.13
CA SER A 159 30.27 -14.61 0.62
C SER A 159 30.30 -15.15 -0.81
N THR A 160 29.14 -15.41 -1.41
CA THR A 160 29.00 -16.06 -2.74
C THR A 160 28.70 -15.04 -3.84
N GLU A 161 29.15 -13.77 -3.70
CA GLU A 161 28.86 -12.56 -4.52
C GLU A 161 29.03 -12.69 -6.06
N SER A 162 29.35 -13.87 -6.58
CA SER A 162 29.72 -14.12 -7.98
C SER A 162 28.80 -15.10 -8.72
N GLU A 163 27.82 -15.74 -8.07
CA GLU A 163 26.90 -16.62 -8.81
C GLU A 163 25.82 -15.78 -9.50
N THR A 164 25.79 -15.87 -10.83
CA THR A 164 24.86 -15.17 -11.74
C THR A 164 23.37 -15.35 -11.40
N ASP A 165 23.03 -16.30 -10.53
CA ASP A 165 21.68 -16.52 -10.03
C ASP A 165 21.65 -17.21 -8.64
N PHE A 166 21.99 -16.46 -7.58
CA PHE A 166 21.99 -16.98 -6.21
C PHE A 166 20.64 -17.55 -5.76
N ILE A 167 19.52 -17.09 -6.36
CA ILE A 167 18.16 -17.57 -6.08
C ILE A 167 18.03 -19.06 -6.40
N SER A 168 18.77 -19.54 -7.41
CA SER A 168 18.79 -20.96 -7.77
C SER A 168 19.68 -21.82 -6.87
N SER A 169 20.48 -21.20 -5.98
CA SER A 169 21.45 -21.90 -5.15
C SER A 169 20.78 -22.77 -4.08
N GLU A 170 21.43 -23.89 -3.74
CA GLU A 170 20.99 -24.75 -2.63
C GLU A 170 20.98 -23.98 -1.30
N THR A 171 21.97 -23.11 -1.09
CA THR A 171 22.06 -22.26 0.10
C THR A 171 20.84 -21.33 0.24
N PHE A 172 20.41 -20.70 -0.85
CA PHE A 172 19.22 -19.84 -0.82
C PHE A 172 17.96 -20.66 -0.57
N ASN A 173 17.81 -21.82 -1.21
CA ASN A 173 16.66 -22.70 -0.99
C ASN A 173 16.57 -23.17 0.47
N GLU A 174 17.71 -23.51 1.09
CA GLU A 174 17.78 -23.83 2.51
C GLU A 174 17.42 -22.64 3.41
N LEU A 175 17.95 -21.45 3.11
CA LEU A 175 17.62 -20.22 3.84
C LEU A 175 16.13 -19.92 3.75
N HIS A 176 15.59 -19.90 2.54
CA HIS A 176 14.19 -19.65 2.26
C HIS A 176 13.32 -20.64 3.05
N LYS A 177 13.59 -21.94 2.95
CA LYS A 177 12.89 -22.96 3.74
C LYS A 177 12.95 -22.68 5.25
N LEU A 178 14.13 -22.35 5.77
CA LEU A 178 14.33 -22.10 7.19
C LEU A 178 13.55 -20.88 7.68
N ILE A 179 13.46 -19.81 6.90
CA ILE A 179 12.65 -18.62 7.23
C ILE A 179 11.17 -18.98 7.43
N TYR A 180 10.62 -19.85 6.57
CA TYR A 180 9.25 -20.35 6.70
C TYR A 180 9.10 -21.33 7.88
N ASP A 181 10.02 -22.27 8.05
CA ASP A 181 9.99 -23.25 9.14
C ASP A 181 10.07 -22.54 10.51
N LEU A 182 10.88 -21.47 10.60
CA LEU A 182 10.97 -20.60 11.76
C LEU A 182 9.80 -19.65 11.91
N LYS A 183 8.90 -19.56 10.93
CA LYS A 183 7.77 -18.60 10.91
C LYS A 183 8.22 -17.16 11.17
N LEU A 184 9.38 -16.78 10.62
CA LEU A 184 9.81 -15.39 10.56
C LEU A 184 8.94 -14.58 9.61
N ILE A 185 8.28 -15.26 8.67
CA ILE A 185 7.20 -14.70 7.85
C ILE A 185 5.86 -15.04 8.50
N PHE A 186 5.01 -14.05 8.72
CA PHE A 186 3.69 -14.22 9.32
C PHE A 186 2.61 -13.50 8.51
N SER A 187 1.34 -13.65 8.89
CA SER A 187 0.22 -13.11 8.11
C SER A 187 -0.32 -11.81 8.69
N PHE A 188 0.10 -10.67 8.13
CA PHE A 188 -0.49 -9.36 8.36
C PHE A 188 -0.73 -8.63 7.03
N ARG A 189 -1.27 -7.41 7.08
CA ARG A 189 -1.58 -6.58 5.90
C ARG A 189 -0.35 -5.83 5.36
N TRP A 190 0.65 -6.58 4.95
CA TRP A 190 1.91 -6.04 4.43
C TRP A 190 1.74 -5.17 3.17
N GLN A 191 0.70 -5.42 2.36
CA GLN A 191 0.40 -4.62 1.16
C GLN A 191 -0.07 -3.19 1.51
N ALA A 192 -0.68 -3.01 2.68
CA ALA A 192 -1.17 -1.70 3.15
C ALA A 192 -0.17 -1.00 4.09
N TRP A 193 1.03 -1.55 4.27
CA TRP A 193 2.03 -1.05 5.22
C TRP A 193 2.96 -0.05 4.55
N ASP A 194 2.43 1.15 4.27
CA ASP A 194 3.12 2.20 3.50
C ASP A 194 4.49 2.57 4.07
N THR A 195 4.59 2.74 5.40
CA THR A 195 5.84 3.07 6.08
C THR A 195 6.88 1.96 5.93
N GLY A 196 6.46 0.70 5.95
CA GLY A 196 7.35 -0.43 5.71
C GLY A 196 7.93 -0.42 4.30
N TRP A 197 7.10 -0.17 3.29
CA TRP A 197 7.55 -0.05 1.89
C TRP A 197 8.43 1.17 1.66
N LYS A 198 8.13 2.32 2.27
CA LYS A 198 9.02 3.50 2.26
C LYS A 198 10.42 3.13 2.74
N ASN A 199 10.52 2.39 3.85
CA ASN A 199 11.81 1.98 4.42
C ASN A 199 12.53 0.91 3.58
N ILE A 200 11.81 -0.07 3.01
CA ILE A 200 12.38 -1.08 2.10
C ILE A 200 12.96 -0.43 0.85
N ASN A 201 12.28 0.56 0.29
CA ASN A 201 12.69 1.23 -0.94
C ASN A 201 13.77 2.30 -0.72
N ASP A 202 14.04 2.70 0.52
CA ASP A 202 15.18 3.56 0.86
C ASP A 202 16.43 2.71 1.14
N THR A 203 17.33 2.64 0.16
CA THR A 203 18.60 1.90 0.27
C THR A 203 19.52 2.44 1.37
N ASN A 204 19.27 3.63 1.91
CA ASN A 204 20.02 4.21 3.04
C ASN A 204 19.37 3.97 4.40
N PHE A 205 18.16 3.41 4.46
CA PHE A 205 17.48 3.14 5.72
C PHE A 205 18.34 2.24 6.62
N ASP A 206 18.40 2.61 7.91
CA ASP A 206 19.14 1.88 8.93
C ASP A 206 18.19 1.05 9.79
N TYR A 207 18.33 -0.27 9.68
CA TYR A 207 17.51 -1.25 10.41
C TYR A 207 18.03 -1.54 11.82
N ALA A 208 19.17 -0.99 12.24
CA ALA A 208 19.84 -1.36 13.50
C ALA A 208 18.95 -1.19 14.76
N ASN A 209 18.07 -0.18 14.75
CA ASN A 209 17.14 0.11 15.85
C ASN A 209 15.75 -0.55 15.70
N SER A 210 15.53 -1.33 14.64
CA SER A 210 14.27 -2.05 14.42
C SER A 210 14.09 -3.15 15.45
N SER A 211 12.85 -3.34 15.92
CA SER A 211 12.52 -4.43 16.84
C SER A 211 12.48 -5.78 16.11
N LEU A 212 12.46 -6.89 16.86
CA LEU A 212 12.31 -8.23 16.26
C LEU A 212 11.04 -8.36 15.41
N ILE A 213 9.93 -7.77 15.86
CA ILE A 213 8.67 -7.77 15.10
C ILE A 213 8.79 -6.96 13.81
N ASP A 214 9.39 -5.77 13.85
CA ASP A 214 9.59 -4.94 12.63
C ASP A 214 10.43 -5.69 11.59
N LEU A 215 11.52 -6.33 12.01
CA LEU A 215 12.38 -7.13 11.13
C LEU A 215 11.62 -8.32 10.52
N SER A 216 10.77 -8.99 11.31
CA SER A 216 9.86 -10.05 10.84
C SER A 216 8.82 -9.51 9.84
N MET A 217 8.35 -8.28 10.03
CA MET A 217 7.42 -7.60 9.12
C MET A 217 8.09 -7.25 7.77
N TYR A 218 9.32 -6.72 7.77
CA TYR A 218 10.08 -6.45 6.55
C TYR A 218 10.34 -7.74 5.76
N LEU A 219 10.80 -8.81 6.43
CA LEU A 219 10.97 -10.12 5.79
C LEU A 219 9.66 -10.63 5.20
N THR A 220 8.54 -10.47 5.92
CA THR A 220 7.22 -10.86 5.40
C THR A 220 6.85 -10.10 4.14
N ALA A 221 7.02 -8.76 4.11
CA ALA A 221 6.68 -7.93 2.96
C ALA A 221 7.49 -8.36 1.73
N ILE A 222 8.82 -8.44 1.85
CA ILE A 222 9.72 -8.79 0.74
C ILE A 222 9.46 -10.20 0.21
N PHE A 223 9.40 -11.21 1.10
CA PHE A 223 9.26 -12.61 0.67
C PHE A 223 7.86 -12.95 0.16
N ARG A 224 6.82 -12.22 0.59
CA ARG A 224 5.47 -12.41 0.05
C ARG A 224 5.28 -11.67 -1.27
N GLU A 225 5.85 -10.49 -1.43
CA GLU A 225 5.78 -9.73 -2.69
C GLU A 225 6.39 -10.48 -3.86
N ASN A 226 7.46 -11.24 -3.63
CA ASN A 226 8.09 -12.08 -4.67
C ASN A 226 7.15 -13.15 -5.28
N ARG A 227 5.96 -13.37 -4.71
CA ARG A 227 4.93 -14.24 -5.32
C ARG A 227 4.10 -13.54 -6.39
N PHE A 228 4.16 -12.21 -6.43
CA PHE A 228 3.38 -11.33 -7.29
C PHE A 228 4.25 -10.52 -8.24
N ALA A 229 5.47 -10.17 -7.82
CA ALA A 229 6.48 -9.50 -8.62
C ALA A 229 7.76 -10.36 -8.67
N ASP A 230 8.07 -10.89 -9.86
CA ASP A 230 9.29 -11.67 -10.07
C ASP A 230 10.52 -10.78 -9.83
N GLY A 231 11.45 -11.25 -9.00
CA GLY A 231 12.73 -10.58 -8.77
C GLY A 231 12.82 -9.74 -7.50
N THR A 232 11.73 -9.53 -6.73
CA THR A 232 11.76 -8.69 -5.52
C THR A 232 12.81 -9.13 -4.49
N ILE A 233 12.93 -10.44 -4.22
CA ILE A 233 13.96 -10.94 -3.29
C ILE A 233 15.36 -10.68 -3.85
N LYS A 234 15.55 -10.91 -5.15
CA LYS A 234 16.83 -10.71 -5.83
C LYS A 234 17.29 -9.26 -5.72
N GLU A 235 16.43 -8.32 -6.09
CA GLU A 235 16.71 -6.88 -6.01
C GLU A 235 17.05 -6.43 -4.59
N ASN A 236 16.30 -6.91 -3.58
CA ASN A 236 16.53 -6.56 -2.18
C ASN A 236 17.77 -7.23 -1.56
N PHE A 237 18.26 -8.32 -2.15
CA PHE A 237 19.58 -8.86 -1.83
C PHE A 237 20.68 -8.03 -2.48
N GLU A 238 20.57 -7.75 -3.78
CA GLU A 238 21.58 -7.02 -4.56
C GLU A 238 21.79 -5.59 -4.07
N ASN A 239 20.73 -4.93 -3.59
CA ASN A 239 20.83 -3.59 -3.00
C ASN A 239 21.21 -3.59 -1.50
N GLY A 240 21.46 -4.76 -0.91
CA GLY A 240 21.88 -4.93 0.48
C GLY A 240 20.78 -4.76 1.55
N THR A 241 19.51 -4.58 1.16
CA THR A 241 18.40 -4.41 2.12
C THR A 241 18.19 -5.64 2.99
N ILE A 242 18.14 -6.82 2.37
CA ILE A 242 18.00 -8.09 3.11
C ILE A 242 19.19 -8.33 4.04
N ASP A 243 20.39 -7.95 3.62
CA ASP A 243 21.60 -8.10 4.43
C ASP A 243 21.54 -7.26 5.71
N LYS A 244 21.10 -6.01 5.60
CA LYS A 244 20.90 -5.11 6.74
C LYS A 244 19.83 -5.62 7.70
N ILE A 245 18.73 -6.18 7.17
CA ILE A 245 17.66 -6.78 7.96
C ILE A 245 18.20 -7.98 8.75
N PHE A 246 18.96 -8.89 8.11
CA PHE A 246 19.52 -10.05 8.80
C PHE A 246 20.61 -9.69 9.81
N ASP A 247 21.46 -8.69 9.52
CA ASP A 247 22.46 -8.21 10.48
C ASP A 247 21.79 -7.59 11.71
N SER A 248 20.71 -6.83 11.51
CA SER A 248 19.91 -6.27 12.60
C SER A 248 19.21 -7.38 13.40
N LEU A 249 18.67 -8.41 12.73
CA LEU A 249 18.05 -9.57 13.36
C LEU A 249 19.06 -10.34 14.23
N LYS A 250 20.28 -10.54 13.72
CA LYS A 250 21.40 -11.15 14.45
C LYS A 250 21.73 -10.34 15.70
N ASN A 251 21.84 -9.02 15.57
CA ASN A 251 22.10 -8.15 16.72
C ASN A 251 21.01 -8.27 17.77
N GLN A 252 19.74 -8.10 17.41
CA GLN A 252 18.60 -8.14 18.33
C GLN A 252 18.44 -9.50 19.03
N ALA A 253 18.67 -10.61 18.33
CA ALA A 253 18.56 -11.96 18.86
C ALA A 253 19.64 -12.32 19.90
N PHE A 254 20.81 -11.65 19.87
CA PHE A 254 21.94 -11.97 20.76
C PHE A 254 22.23 -10.90 21.82
N THR A 255 21.77 -9.64 21.66
CA THR A 255 21.95 -8.57 22.68
C THR A 255 20.97 -8.66 23.85
N THR A 256 19.83 -9.33 23.73
CA THR A 256 18.83 -9.53 24.82
C THR A 256 19.36 -10.36 26.00
N SER A 257 20.63 -10.78 25.98
CA SER A 257 21.29 -11.54 27.04
C SER A 257 21.99 -10.71 28.12
N LYS A 258 22.02 -9.37 28.02
CA LYS A 258 22.77 -8.50 28.96
C LYS A 258 21.95 -7.72 30.00
N SER A 259 20.62 -7.87 30.06
CA SER A 259 19.77 -7.07 30.96
C SER A 259 19.40 -7.78 32.28
N GLY A 260 20.09 -8.84 32.67
CA GLY A 260 19.83 -9.59 33.91
C GLY A 260 21.09 -9.77 34.74
N ILE A 261 21.52 -8.70 35.42
CA ILE A 261 22.37 -8.75 36.62
C ILE A 261 21.75 -7.80 37.64
#